data_AF-A0A4D4LJ45-F1
#
_entry.id   AF-A0A4D4LJ45-F1
#
_cell.length_a   1.000
_cell.length_b   1.000
_cell.length_c   1.000
_cell.angle_alpha   90.00
_cell.angle_beta   90.00
_cell.angle_gamma   90.00
#
_symmetry.space_group_name_H-M   'P 1'
#
loop_
_entity.id
_entity.type
_entity.pdbx_description
1 polymer ?
#
loop_
_entity_poly.entity_id
_entity_poly.type
_entity_poly.pdbx_seq_one_letter_code
_entity_poly.pdbx_strand_id
1 'polypeptide(L)'
;MSGLAAAGYHTVCVGGVGFFNQRGPLGSVLPGYFRESHWEPEFGVTSPTSFEAQIDRAEKVIAGLDPGRRLFLFVNVSALHQPNWFHLPGATREAGDTRATHAAALEYVDRHVDRLLAALGRRGPAFAIVCSDHGTAYGDDGYTGHRLGHEAVWTVPYTHFFLEAR
;
A
#
# COMPACT_ATOMS: atom_id res chain seq x y z
N MET A 1 -10.11 6.29 -12.41
CA MET A 1 -9.80 7.55 -11.71
C MET A 1 -10.32 8.81 -12.41
N SER A 2 -10.64 8.76 -13.71
CA SER A 2 -11.22 9.90 -14.46
C SER A 2 -12.51 10.49 -13.84
N GLY A 3 -13.38 9.66 -13.26
CA GLY A 3 -14.60 10.15 -12.59
C GLY A 3 -14.33 11.07 -11.40
N LEU A 4 -13.41 10.69 -10.50
CA LEU A 4 -13.00 11.55 -9.38
C LEU A 4 -12.28 12.81 -9.87
N ALA A 5 -11.43 12.67 -10.90
CA ALA A 5 -10.77 13.82 -11.51
C ALA A 5 -11.78 14.81 -12.12
N ALA A 6 -12.85 14.32 -12.76
CA ALA A 6 -13.93 15.14 -13.28
C ALA A 6 -14.75 15.81 -12.16
N ALA A 7 -14.85 15.17 -10.99
CA ALA A 7 -15.44 15.74 -9.77
C ALA A 7 -14.50 16.71 -9.01
N GLY A 8 -13.37 17.11 -9.60
CA GLY A 8 -12.44 18.10 -9.04
C GLY A 8 -11.36 17.54 -8.11
N TYR A 9 -11.24 16.21 -7.98
CA TYR A 9 -10.17 15.61 -7.18
C TYR A 9 -8.84 15.66 -7.93
N HIS A 10 -7.78 16.01 -7.21
CA HIS A 10 -6.42 15.66 -7.57
C HIS A 10 -6.20 14.19 -7.21
N THR A 11 -5.96 13.34 -8.20
CA THR A 11 -5.84 11.89 -8.03
C THR A 11 -4.38 11.48 -8.00
N VAL A 12 -3.93 10.89 -6.89
CA VAL A 12 -2.53 10.49 -6.67
C VAL A 12 -2.43 9.00 -6.39
N CYS A 13 -1.46 8.36 -7.04
CA CYS A 13 -1.06 6.98 -6.77
C CYS A 13 0.34 6.95 -6.16
N VAL A 14 0.51 6.24 -5.04
CA VAL A 14 1.81 5.86 -4.49
C VAL A 14 1.90 4.34 -4.53
N GLY A 15 2.67 3.83 -5.49
CA GLY A 15 2.73 2.40 -5.79
C GLY A 15 3.92 1.69 -5.15
N GLY A 16 3.75 0.42 -4.78
CA GLY A 16 4.79 -0.36 -4.13
C GLY A 16 5.20 -1.65 -4.86
N VAL A 17 4.34 -2.22 -5.71
CA VAL A 17 4.66 -3.44 -6.48
C VAL A 17 5.01 -3.14 -7.95
N GLY A 18 5.49 -4.15 -8.68
CA GLY A 18 5.96 -4.02 -10.07
C GLY A 18 4.91 -3.43 -11.05
N PHE A 19 3.62 -3.60 -10.76
CA PHE A 19 2.52 -3.00 -11.54
C PHE A 19 2.44 -1.47 -11.46
N PHE A 20 3.25 -0.85 -10.60
CA PHE A 20 3.30 0.60 -10.42
C PHE A 20 4.64 1.22 -10.79
N ASN A 21 5.61 0.43 -11.25
CA ASN A 21 6.98 0.92 -11.41
C ASN A 21 7.21 1.86 -12.59
N GLN A 22 6.23 1.98 -13.51
CA GLN A 22 6.28 2.83 -14.69
C GLN A 22 7.45 2.53 -15.67
N ARG A 23 8.16 1.41 -15.49
CA ARG A 23 9.34 1.04 -16.30
C ARG A 23 9.00 0.30 -17.59
N GLY A 24 7.73 -0.07 -17.78
CA GLY A 24 7.25 -0.75 -18.98
C GLY A 24 5.74 -0.68 -19.11
N PRO A 25 5.17 -1.10 -20.25
CA PRO A 25 3.75 -0.89 -20.56
C PRO A 25 2.79 -1.38 -19.47
N LEU A 26 3.03 -2.59 -18.95
CA LEU A 26 2.21 -3.20 -17.90
C LEU A 26 2.28 -2.42 -16.58
N GLY A 27 3.47 -1.94 -16.22
CA GLY A 27 3.70 -1.15 -15.00
C GLY A 27 3.24 0.30 -15.08
N SER A 28 2.69 0.72 -16.23
CA SER A 28 2.23 2.09 -16.48
C SER A 28 0.72 2.22 -16.67
N VAL A 29 -0.02 1.12 -16.82
CA VAL A 29 -1.47 1.16 -17.11
C VAL A 29 -2.25 1.77 -15.94
N LEU A 30 -2.20 1.12 -14.77
CA LEU A 30 -2.94 1.58 -13.59
C LEU A 30 -2.43 2.95 -13.10
N PRO A 31 -1.10 3.17 -12.95
CA PRO A 31 -0.53 4.50 -12.70
C PRO A 31 -1.01 5.59 -13.65
N GLY A 32 -1.11 5.29 -14.94
CA GLY A 32 -1.49 6.24 -15.98
C GLY A 32 -2.93 6.74 -15.88
N TYR A 33 -3.78 6.13 -15.05
CA TYR A 33 -5.12 6.65 -14.79
C TYR A 33 -5.14 7.81 -13.78
N PHE A 34 -4.07 8.03 -13.03
CA PHE A 34 -3.98 9.08 -12.01
C PHE A 34 -3.39 10.37 -12.59
N ARG A 35 -3.72 11.52 -11.99
CA ARG A 35 -3.11 12.81 -12.34
C ARG A 35 -1.62 12.83 -12.00
N GLU A 36 -1.26 12.12 -10.93
CA GLU A 36 0.08 12.03 -10.38
C GLU A 36 0.33 10.60 -9.90
N SER A 37 1.49 10.01 -10.23
CA SER A 37 1.84 8.67 -9.79
C SER A 37 3.32 8.59 -9.41
N HIS A 38 3.59 8.01 -8.25
CA HIS A 38 4.92 7.88 -7.67
C HIS A 38 5.31 6.43 -7.51
N TRP A 39 6.55 6.13 -7.89
CA TRP A 39 7.23 4.89 -7.58
C TRP A 39 8.73 5.13 -7.48
N GLU A 40 9.35 4.56 -6.45
CA GLU A 40 10.79 4.58 -6.20
C GLU A 40 11.22 3.18 -5.73
N PRO A 41 12.49 2.77 -5.92
CA PRO A 41 12.99 1.49 -5.43
C PRO A 41 12.70 1.25 -3.94
N GLU A 42 12.76 2.31 -3.14
CA GLU A 42 12.50 2.32 -1.70
C GLU A 42 11.05 1.97 -1.37
N PHE A 43 10.10 2.15 -2.28
CA PHE A 43 8.69 1.75 -2.09
C PHE A 43 8.47 0.27 -2.41
N GLY A 44 9.48 -0.39 -2.99
CA GLY A 44 9.42 -1.75 -3.50
C GLY A 44 9.29 -2.83 -2.43
N VAL A 45 8.83 -4.01 -2.84
CA VAL A 45 8.68 -5.21 -1.98
C VAL A 45 9.99 -5.70 -1.36
N THR A 46 11.15 -5.26 -1.85
CA THR A 46 12.46 -5.63 -1.31
C THR A 46 13.01 -4.63 -0.30
N SER A 47 12.26 -3.55 -0.01
CA SER A 47 12.68 -2.50 0.92
C SER A 47 12.09 -2.74 2.30
N PRO A 48 12.93 -2.91 3.36
CA PRO A 48 12.46 -3.08 4.74
C PRO A 48 11.71 -1.88 5.30
N THR A 49 11.89 -0.70 4.70
CA THR A 49 11.30 0.58 5.12
C THR A 49 10.29 1.10 4.11
N SER A 50 9.69 0.21 3.30
CA SER A 50 8.89 0.62 2.14
C SER A 50 7.69 1.48 2.49
N PHE A 51 6.98 1.15 3.57
CA PHE A 51 5.78 1.88 3.92
C PHE A 51 6.09 3.28 4.46
N GLU A 52 7.17 3.45 5.23
CA GLU A 52 7.65 4.77 5.64
C GLU A 52 7.99 5.65 4.43
N ALA A 53 8.71 5.11 3.45
CA ALA A 53 9.06 5.84 2.24
C ALA A 53 7.81 6.23 1.42
N GLN A 54 6.79 5.35 1.37
CA GLN A 54 5.49 5.65 0.77
C GLN A 54 4.75 6.76 1.53
N ILE A 55 4.80 6.75 2.87
CA ILE A 55 4.20 7.80 3.72
C ILE A 55 4.93 9.14 3.52
N ASP A 56 6.26 9.14 3.48
CA ASP A 56 7.06 10.34 3.20
C ASP A 56 6.65 10.99 1.87
N ARG A 57 6.42 10.16 0.85
CA ARG A 57 5.93 10.64 -0.45
C ARG A 57 4.51 11.18 -0.35
N ALA A 58 3.61 10.48 0.32
CA ALA A 58 2.24 10.92 0.53
C ALA A 58 2.17 12.27 1.29
N GLU A 59 2.97 12.44 2.34
CA GLU A 59 3.05 13.70 3.10
C GLU A 59 3.53 14.87 2.24
N LYS A 60 4.56 14.66 1.39
CA LYS A 60 5.02 15.68 0.44
C LYS A 60 3.92 16.11 -0.52
N VAL A 61 3.16 15.16 -1.05
CA VAL A 61 2.00 15.43 -1.93
C VAL A 61 0.93 16.22 -1.18
N ILE A 62 0.57 15.77 0.03
CA ILE A 62 -0.47 16.40 0.84
C ILE A 62 -0.09 17.85 1.18
N ALA A 63 1.16 18.10 1.55
CA ALA A 63 1.67 19.43 1.89
C ALA A 63 1.81 20.36 0.69
N GLY A 64 2.12 19.81 -0.50
CA GLY A 64 2.28 20.57 -1.73
C GLY A 64 0.96 20.90 -2.45
N LEU A 65 -0.14 20.24 -2.10
CA LEU A 65 -1.43 20.43 -2.75
C LEU A 65 -2.23 21.58 -2.12
N ASP A 66 -2.69 22.52 -2.96
CA ASP A 66 -3.59 23.61 -2.58
C ASP A 66 -4.68 23.14 -1.58
N PRO A 67 -4.83 23.77 -0.40
CA PRO A 67 -5.76 23.31 0.64
C PRO A 67 -7.22 23.19 0.19
N GLY A 68 -7.67 24.03 -0.76
CA GLY A 68 -9.03 23.99 -1.30
C GLY A 68 -9.26 22.89 -2.33
N ARG A 69 -8.20 22.25 -2.82
CA ARG A 69 -8.31 21.19 -3.83
C ARG A 69 -8.60 19.84 -3.19
N ARG A 70 -9.62 19.13 -3.68
CA ARG A 70 -9.93 17.78 -3.16
C ARG A 70 -8.82 16.80 -3.53
N LEU A 71 -8.48 15.87 -2.63
CA LEU A 71 -7.46 14.85 -2.83
C LEU A 71 -8.10 13.47 -2.84
N PHE A 72 -7.72 12.65 -3.83
CA PHE A 72 -7.90 11.20 -3.78
C PHE A 72 -6.51 10.58 -3.78
N LEU A 73 -6.14 9.95 -2.66
CA LEU A 73 -4.85 9.29 -2.48
C LEU A 73 -5.06 7.77 -2.49
N PHE A 74 -4.38 7.09 -3.41
CA PHE A 74 -4.27 5.65 -3.46
C PHE A 74 -2.85 5.24 -3.06
N VAL A 75 -2.73 4.36 -2.06
CA VAL A 75 -1.45 3.81 -1.62
C VAL A 75 -1.50 2.28 -1.75
N ASN A 76 -0.63 1.70 -2.56
CA ASN A 76 -0.46 0.25 -2.66
C ASN A 76 0.68 -0.18 -1.72
N VAL A 77 0.32 -0.59 -0.51
CA VAL A 77 1.28 -0.99 0.54
C VAL A 77 2.00 -2.28 0.13
N SER A 78 3.32 -2.21 -0.02
CA SER A 78 4.13 -3.34 -0.52
C SER A 78 4.67 -4.27 0.56
N ALA A 79 4.74 -3.82 1.81
CA ALA A 79 5.49 -4.47 2.88
C ALA A 79 5.07 -5.93 3.18
N LEU A 80 3.79 -6.28 2.94
CA LEU A 80 3.30 -7.64 3.18
C LEU A 80 3.66 -8.61 2.05
N HIS A 81 3.97 -8.10 0.85
CA HIS A 81 4.32 -8.93 -0.29
C HIS A 81 5.73 -9.50 -0.11
N GLN A 82 5.91 -10.76 -0.52
CA GLN A 82 7.22 -11.42 -0.49
C GLN A 82 8.30 -10.67 -1.30
N PRO A 83 9.57 -10.65 -0.84
CA PRO A 83 10.05 -11.19 0.43
C PRO A 83 9.64 -10.34 1.64
N ASN A 84 9.25 -10.97 2.75
CA ASN A 84 8.89 -10.29 4.00
C ASN A 84 9.62 -10.83 5.25
N TRP A 85 10.52 -11.80 5.10
CA TRP A 85 11.35 -12.36 6.17
C TRP A 85 12.08 -11.31 7.00
N PHE A 86 12.53 -10.21 6.39
CA PHE A 86 13.31 -9.17 7.08
C PHE A 86 12.51 -8.35 8.09
N HIS A 87 11.17 -8.49 8.14
CA HIS A 87 10.36 -7.84 9.17
C HIS A 87 10.39 -8.57 10.51
N LEU A 88 10.77 -9.85 10.55
CA LEU A 88 10.87 -10.62 11.80
C LEU A 88 12.34 -10.69 12.27
N PRO A 89 12.67 -10.17 13.47
CA PRO A 89 14.01 -10.29 14.02
C PRO A 89 14.47 -11.75 14.10
N GLY A 90 15.65 -12.03 13.55
CA GLY A 90 16.25 -13.38 13.53
C GLY A 90 15.81 -14.28 12.38
N ALA A 91 14.81 -13.89 11.57
CA ALA A 91 14.53 -14.58 10.32
C ALA A 91 15.60 -14.26 9.25
N THR A 92 15.81 -15.20 8.33
CA THR A 92 16.80 -15.05 7.26
C THR A 92 16.18 -15.33 5.90
N ARG A 93 16.85 -14.87 4.85
CA ARG A 93 16.45 -15.12 3.47
C ARG A 93 16.39 -16.62 3.14
N GLU A 94 17.31 -17.40 3.71
CA GLU A 94 17.42 -18.86 3.48
C GLU A 94 16.25 -19.62 4.11
N ALA A 95 15.77 -19.16 5.27
CA ALA A 95 14.56 -19.71 5.89
C ALA A 95 13.29 -19.35 5.11
N GLY A 96 13.33 -18.28 4.31
CA GLY A 96 12.22 -17.81 3.51
C GLY A 96 11.11 -17.15 4.33
N ASP A 97 10.04 -16.77 3.64
CA ASP A 97 8.89 -16.15 4.27
C ASP A 97 8.00 -17.22 4.93
N THR A 98 7.46 -16.88 6.09
CA THR A 98 6.54 -17.70 6.88
C THR A 98 5.33 -16.88 7.28
N ARG A 99 4.31 -17.54 7.85
CA ARG A 99 3.18 -16.83 8.46
C ARG A 99 3.63 -15.86 9.57
N ALA A 100 4.71 -16.17 10.28
CA ALA A 100 5.26 -15.30 11.33
C ALA A 100 5.92 -14.04 10.75
N THR A 101 6.65 -14.17 9.63
CA THR A 101 7.28 -13.00 8.97
C THR A 101 6.25 -12.11 8.31
N HIS A 102 5.19 -12.70 7.74
CA HIS A 102 4.03 -11.96 7.24
C HIS A 102 3.30 -11.20 8.36
N ALA A 103 3.10 -11.82 9.53
CA ALA A 103 2.52 -11.14 10.70
C ALA A 103 3.40 -9.97 11.16
N ALA A 104 4.72 -10.16 11.22
CA ALA A 104 5.66 -9.08 11.57
C ALA A 104 5.63 -7.92 10.55
N ALA A 105 5.43 -8.22 9.26
CA ALA A 105 5.25 -7.20 8.22
C ALA A 105 3.93 -6.42 8.40
N LEU A 106 2.85 -7.09 8.79
CA LEU A 106 1.59 -6.43 9.12
C LEU A 106 1.73 -5.53 10.35
N GLU A 107 2.41 -5.99 11.40
CA GLU A 107 2.71 -5.17 12.58
C GLU A 107 3.59 -3.96 12.22
N TYR A 108 4.53 -4.11 11.26
CA TYR A 108 5.29 -2.99 10.73
C TYR A 108 4.39 -1.96 10.06
N VAL A 109 3.42 -2.38 9.24
CA VAL A 109 2.44 -1.45 8.64
C VAL A 109 1.59 -0.78 9.70
N ASP A 110 1.06 -1.55 10.66
CA ASP A 110 0.21 -1.05 11.74
C ASP A 110 0.89 0.06 12.56
N ARG A 111 2.17 -0.11 12.93
CA ARG A 111 2.94 0.92 13.66
C ARG A 111 3.06 2.26 12.93
N HIS A 112 2.92 2.29 11.61
CA HIS A 112 3.13 3.49 10.80
C HIS A 112 1.84 4.04 10.19
N VAL A 113 0.74 3.27 10.15
CA VAL A 113 -0.49 3.68 9.46
C VAL A 113 -1.07 4.97 10.06
N ASP A 114 -0.96 5.15 11.38
CA ASP A 114 -1.43 6.36 12.07
C ASP A 114 -0.76 7.63 11.56
N ARG A 115 0.50 7.57 11.12
CA ARG A 115 1.19 8.71 10.53
C ARG A 115 0.53 9.15 9.23
N LEU A 116 0.15 8.21 8.36
CA LEU A 116 -0.56 8.47 7.12
C LEU A 116 -1.96 9.05 7.40
N LEU A 117 -2.70 8.42 8.31
CA LEU A 117 -4.05 8.87 8.69
C LEU A 117 -4.02 10.27 9.31
N ALA A 118 -3.01 10.58 10.13
CA ALA A 118 -2.82 11.90 10.69
C ALA A 118 -2.50 12.95 9.61
N ALA A 119 -1.68 12.61 8.61
CA ALA A 119 -1.41 13.51 7.48
C ALA A 119 -2.68 13.84 6.68
N LEU A 120 -3.53 12.84 6.45
CA LEU A 120 -4.82 13.04 5.80
C LEU A 120 -5.77 13.87 6.69
N GLY A 121 -5.87 13.56 7.98
CA GLY A 121 -6.73 14.29 8.93
C GLY A 121 -6.36 15.77 9.09
N ARG A 122 -5.07 16.11 9.05
CA ARG A 122 -4.59 17.51 9.03
C ARG A 122 -5.04 18.29 7.79
N ARG A 123 -5.27 17.59 6.68
CA ARG A 123 -5.77 18.20 5.44
C ARG A 123 -7.27 18.46 5.51
N GLY A 124 -8.02 17.57 6.17
CA GLY A 124 -9.47 17.68 6.31
C GLY A 124 -10.13 16.30 6.47
N PRO A 125 -11.47 16.25 6.52
CA PRO A 125 -12.18 15.00 6.65
C PRO A 125 -11.98 14.12 5.42
N ALA A 126 -11.89 12.81 5.62
CA ALA A 126 -11.68 11.86 4.54
C ALA A 126 -12.51 10.59 4.73
N PHE A 127 -12.90 9.95 3.63
CA PHE A 127 -13.43 8.60 3.64
C PHE A 127 -12.31 7.64 3.25
N ALA A 128 -11.90 6.80 4.20
CA ALA A 128 -10.81 5.85 4.01
C ALA A 128 -11.39 4.45 3.72
N ILE A 129 -10.79 3.75 2.76
CA ILE A 129 -11.02 2.33 2.50
C ILE A 129 -9.67 1.64 2.67
N VAL A 130 -9.63 0.60 3.49
CA VAL A 130 -8.45 -0.25 3.68
C VAL A 130 -8.85 -1.67 3.33
N CYS A 131 -8.18 -2.23 2.34
CA CYS A 131 -8.41 -3.61 1.91
C CYS A 131 -7.13 -4.20 1.32
N SER A 132 -7.13 -5.52 1.18
CA SER A 132 -6.09 -6.23 0.43
C SER A 132 -6.62 -6.68 -0.94
N ASP A 133 -5.73 -6.77 -1.92
CA ASP A 133 -6.02 -7.30 -3.26
C ASP A 133 -6.12 -8.83 -3.26
N HIS A 134 -5.34 -9.51 -2.41
CA HIS A 134 -5.42 -10.94 -2.16
C HIS A 134 -4.69 -11.33 -0.86
N GLY A 135 -5.02 -12.49 -0.29
CA GLY A 135 -4.23 -13.13 0.76
C GLY A 135 -3.05 -13.95 0.21
N THR A 136 -2.32 -14.65 1.07
CA THR A 136 -1.19 -15.52 0.67
C THR A 136 -1.18 -16.76 1.56
N ALA A 137 -1.09 -17.95 0.96
CA ALA A 137 -0.94 -19.20 1.68
C ALA A 137 0.52 -19.42 2.12
N TYR A 138 0.71 -19.89 3.34
CA TYR A 138 1.99 -20.20 3.98
C TYR A 138 2.05 -21.68 4.42
N GLY A 139 1.63 -22.59 3.53
CA GLY A 139 1.50 -24.02 3.81
C GLY A 139 0.07 -24.44 4.15
N ASP A 140 -0.90 -23.53 4.10
CA ASP A 140 -2.33 -23.81 4.29
C ASP A 140 -2.78 -24.92 3.33
N ASP A 141 -3.27 -26.03 3.88
CA ASP A 141 -3.64 -27.25 3.16
C ASP A 141 -2.54 -27.79 2.20
N GLY A 142 -1.27 -27.52 2.51
CA GLY A 142 -0.13 -27.90 1.68
C GLY A 142 0.16 -26.93 0.51
N TYR A 143 -0.54 -25.80 0.42
CA TYR A 143 -0.36 -24.78 -0.60
C TYR A 143 0.47 -23.58 -0.09
N THR A 144 1.27 -23.01 -0.98
CA THR A 144 2.08 -21.81 -0.71
C THR A 144 1.94 -20.80 -1.84
N GLY A 145 1.81 -19.52 -1.50
CA GLY A 145 1.67 -18.40 -2.44
C GLY A 145 0.22 -17.97 -2.67
N HIS A 146 -0.02 -17.21 -3.74
CA HIS A 146 -1.28 -16.47 -3.94
C HIS A 146 -1.92 -16.62 -5.34
N ARG A 147 -1.39 -17.49 -6.21
CA ARG A 147 -1.95 -17.75 -7.55
C ARG A 147 -2.76 -19.05 -7.59
N LEU A 148 -3.63 -19.22 -6.60
CA LEU A 148 -4.34 -20.46 -6.34
C LEU A 148 -5.72 -20.20 -5.73
N GLY A 149 -6.67 -21.11 -5.95
CA GLY A 149 -8.05 -20.97 -5.52
C GLY A 149 -8.29 -21.48 -4.10
N HIS A 150 -7.72 -20.82 -3.12
CA HIS A 150 -7.77 -21.22 -1.71
C HIS A 150 -8.33 -20.09 -0.85
N GLU A 151 -9.02 -20.44 0.24
CA GLU A 151 -9.66 -19.48 1.15
C GLU A 151 -8.65 -18.45 1.71
N ALA A 152 -7.45 -18.91 2.12
CA ALA A 152 -6.37 -18.02 2.58
C ALA A 152 -5.89 -16.99 1.54
N VAL A 153 -6.22 -17.16 0.25
CA VAL A 153 -5.92 -16.21 -0.83
C VAL A 153 -7.11 -15.32 -1.15
N TRP A 154 -8.33 -15.85 -1.05
CA TRP A 154 -9.56 -15.11 -1.41
C TRP A 154 -10.17 -14.31 -0.26
N THR A 155 -9.92 -14.72 0.98
CA THR A 155 -10.39 -14.03 2.17
C THR A 155 -9.45 -12.87 2.49
N VAL A 156 -9.89 -11.65 2.20
CA VAL A 156 -9.11 -10.42 2.39
C VAL A 156 -9.72 -9.52 3.46
N PRO A 157 -8.90 -8.79 4.24
CA PRO A 157 -9.42 -7.75 5.12
C PRO A 157 -10.09 -6.64 4.29
N TYR A 158 -11.18 -6.10 4.83
CA TYR A 158 -11.85 -4.91 4.32
C TYR A 158 -12.38 -4.09 5.49
N THR A 159 -12.09 -2.80 5.49
CA THR A 159 -12.74 -1.83 6.37
C THR A 159 -12.85 -0.48 5.66
N HIS A 160 -13.84 0.31 6.07
CA HIS A 160 -13.93 1.71 5.68
C HIS A 160 -14.40 2.53 6.87
N PHE A 161 -13.97 3.79 6.92
CA PHE A 161 -14.33 4.70 8.00
C PHE A 161 -14.15 6.16 7.56
N PHE A 162 -14.77 7.06 8.31
CA PHE A 162 -14.51 8.49 8.18
C PHE A 162 -13.37 8.90 9.11
N LEU A 163 -12.39 9.60 8.54
CA LEU A 163 -11.40 10.37 9.28
C LEU A 163 -11.97 11.76 9.53
N GLU A 164 -12.02 12.15 10.79
CA GLU A 164 -12.31 13.54 11.17
C GLU A 164 -11.10 14.43 10.91
N ALA A 165 -11.36 15.71 10.64
CA ALA A 165 -10.31 16.71 10.62
C ALA A 165 -9.66 16.84 12.00
N ARG A 166 -8.33 16.96 12.04
CA ARG A 166 -7.54 17.14 13.27
C ARG A 166 -6.72 18.42 13.22
#